data_AF-X0PVP9-F1
#
_entry.id   AF-X0PVP9-F1
#
_cell.length_a   1.000
_cell.length_b   1.000
_cell.length_c   1.000
_cell.angle_alpha   90.00
_cell.angle_beta   90.00
_cell.angle_gamma   90.00
#
_symmetry.space_group_name_H-M   'P 1'
#
loop_
_entity.id
_entity.type
_entity.pdbx_description
1 polymer ?
#
loop_
_entity_poly.entity_id
_entity_poly.type
_entity_poly.pdbx_seq_one_letter_code
_entity_poly.pdbx_strand_id
1 'polypeptide(L)' 'MRSINQAAALLHVTPAEILDASGLTLGELEHLAELDGYDPCQYRQVPVLTDHDMQRIADRLSP' A
#
# COMPACT_ATOMS: atom_id res chain seq x y z
N MET A 1 -7.71 4.79 6.74
CA MET A 1 -6.47 4.36 6.07
C MET A 1 -6.59 2.89 5.72
N ARG A 2 -5.92 2.45 4.65
CA ARG A 2 -5.98 1.08 4.13
C ARG A 2 -4.57 0.51 3.98
N SER A 3 -4.45 -0.80 4.13
CA SER A 3 -3.19 -1.49 3.85
C SER A 3 -3.02 -1.79 2.35
N ILE A 4 -1.80 -2.13 1.95
CA ILE A 4 -1.50 -2.54 0.57
C ILE A 4 -2.37 -3.74 0.18
N ASN A 5 -2.53 -4.72 1.08
CA ASN A 5 -3.39 -5.89 0.84
C ASN A 5 -4.87 -5.51 0.67
N GLN A 6 -5.38 -4.57 1.47
CA GLN A 6 -6.76 -4.10 1.35
C GLN A 6 -6.99 -3.32 0.05
N ALA A 7 -6.03 -2.47 -0.34
CA ALA A 7 -6.09 -1.73 -1.59
C ALA A 7 -6.07 -2.66 -2.81
N ALA A 8 -5.19 -3.66 -2.81
CA ALA A 8 -5.09 -4.68 -3.84
C ALA A 8 -6.42 -5.45 -4.00
N ALA A 9 -7.01 -5.88 -2.88
CA ALA A 9 -8.30 -6.57 -2.88
C ALA A 9 -9.45 -5.70 -3.43
N LEU A 10 -9.48 -4.40 -3.08
CA LEU A 10 -10.52 -3.47 -3.52
C LEU A 10 -10.43 -3.11 -5.01
N LEU A 11 -9.22 -2.96 -5.53
CA LEU A 11 -8.98 -2.60 -6.92
C LEU A 11 -8.83 -3.82 -7.84
N HIS A 12 -8.97 -5.03 -7.28
CA HIS A 12 -8.81 -6.31 -8.00
C HIS A 12 -7.45 -6.45 -8.71
N VAL A 13 -6.38 -5.97 -8.08
CA VAL A 13 -4.99 -6.03 -8.57
C VAL A 13 -4.10 -6.73 -7.54
N THR A 14 -2.83 -6.94 -7.89
CA THR A 14 -1.83 -7.50 -6.98
C THR A 14 -1.27 -6.44 -6.03
N PRO A 15 -0.77 -6.83 -4.83
CA PRO A 15 -0.04 -5.92 -3.95
C PRO A 15 1.17 -5.25 -4.63
N ALA A 16 1.81 -5.93 -5.59
CA ALA A 16 2.94 -5.37 -6.33
C ALA A 16 2.52 -4.18 -7.21
N GLU A 17 1.37 -4.28 -7.88
CA GLU A 17 0.81 -3.18 -8.67
C GLU A 17 0.41 -1.98 -7.80
N ILE A 18 -0.11 -2.22 -6.60
CA ILE A 18 -0.39 -1.15 -5.63
C ILE A 18 0.92 -0.45 -5.22
N LEU A 19 1.99 -1.21 -4.95
CA LEU A 19 3.27 -0.63 -4.57
C LEU A 19 3.82 0.27 -5.68
N ASP A 20 3.87 -0.24 -6.91
CA ASP A 20 4.33 0.51 -8.08
C ASP A 20 3.48 1.77 -8.31
N ALA A 21 2.16 1.65 -8.23
CA ALA A 21 1.24 2.77 -8.42
C ALA A 21 1.24 3.76 -7.24
N SER A 22 1.58 3.35 -6.02
CA SER A 22 1.65 4.24 -4.85
C SER A 22 2.90 5.14 -4.89
N GLY A 23 4.00 4.65 -5.46
CA GLY A 23 5.31 5.29 -5.40
C GLY A 23 5.99 5.21 -4.02
N LEU A 24 5.46 4.38 -3.11
CA LEU A 24 6.09 4.09 -1.82
C LEU A 24 7.25 3.13 -2.02
N THR A 25 8.36 3.40 -1.33
CA THR A 25 9.51 2.50 -1.32
C THR A 25 9.34 1.40 -0.27
N LEU A 26 10.02 0.27 -0.49
CA LEU A 26 9.99 -0.84 0.46
C LEU A 26 10.51 -0.42 1.85
N GLY A 27 11.58 0.37 1.90
CA GLY A 27 12.17 0.84 3.16
C GLY A 27 11.26 1.76 3.96
N GLU A 28 10.48 2.63 3.31
CA GLU A 28 9.46 3.45 3.99
C GLU A 28 8.37 2.58 4.62
N LEU A 29 7.94 1.54 3.90
CA LEU A 29 6.90 0.62 4.35
C LEU A 29 7.36 -0.28 5.49
N GLU A 30 8.59 -0.81 5.41
CA GLU A 30 9.23 -1.57 6.46
C GLU A 30 9.38 -0.75 7.74
N HIS A 31 9.84 0.50 7.62
CA HIS A 31 9.95 1.41 8.76
C HIS A 31 8.59 1.72 9.39
N LEU A 32 7.55 1.98 8.58
CA LEU A 32 6.19 2.17 9.07
C LEU A 32 5.64 0.92 9.78
N ALA A 33 6.00 -0.27 9.31
CA ALA A 33 5.63 -1.52 9.97
C ALA A 33 6.23 -1.64 11.37
N GLU A 34 7.52 -1.32 11.53
CA GLU A 34 8.17 -1.30 12.84
C GLU A 34 7.51 -0.30 13.79
N LEU A 35 7.20 0.91 13.31
CA LEU A 35 6.54 1.95 14.10
C LEU A 35 5.14 1.54 14.57
N ASP A 36 4.44 0.72 13.79
CA ASP A 36 3.10 0.21 14.10
C ASP A 36 3.16 -1.13 14.88
N GLY A 37 4.35 -1.59 15.27
CA GLY A 37 4.58 -2.77 16.10
C GLY A 37 4.60 -4.11 15.36
N TYR A 38 4.73 -4.08 14.03
CA TYR A 38 4.85 -5.26 13.18
C TYR A 38 6.31 -5.58 12.84
N ASP A 39 6.54 -6.81 12.40
CA ASP A 39 7.80 -7.15 11.72
C ASP A 39 7.88 -6.42 10.37
N PRO A 40 9.06 -5.89 9.97
CA PRO A 40 9.26 -5.25 8.67
C PRO A 40 8.70 -6.04 7.49
N CYS A 41 8.81 -7.37 7.51
CA CYS A 41 8.34 -8.26 6.44
C CYS A 41 6.81 -8.22 6.27
N GLN A 42 6.09 -7.73 7.27
CA GLN A 42 4.64 -7.65 7.29
C GLN A 42 4.09 -6.32 6.78
N TYR A 43 4.93 -5.44 6.23
CA TYR A 43 4.55 -4.09 5.76
C TYR A 43 3.26 -3.99 4.93
N ARG A 44 2.89 -5.05 4.20
CA ARG A 44 1.67 -5.08 3.35
C ARG A 44 0.36 -5.02 4.14
N GLN A 45 0.38 -5.32 5.44
CA GLN A 45 -0.81 -5.29 6.29
C GLN A 45 -0.96 -3.98 7.07
N VAL A 46 0.06 -3.12 7.04
CA VAL A 46 0.08 -1.83 7.74
C VAL A 46 -0.82 -0.84 7.01
N PRO A 47 -1.76 -0.17 7.70
CA PRO A 47 -2.71 0.74 7.07
C PRO A 47 -2.07 2.10 6.76
N VAL A 48 -1.33 2.18 5.65
CA VAL A 48 -0.56 3.37 5.25
C VAL A 48 -1.22 4.25 4.18
N LEU A 49 -2.20 3.72 3.43
CA LEU A 49 -2.81 4.42 2.31
C LEU A 49 -4.02 5.25 2.76
N THR A 50 -4.03 6.54 2.42
CA THR A 50 -5.19 7.42 2.62
C THR A 50 -6.21 7.27 1.50
N ASP A 51 -7.41 7.83 1.66
CA ASP A 51 -8.42 7.86 0.58
C ASP A 51 -7.91 8.63 -0.66
N HIS A 52 -7.10 9.67 -0.44
CA HIS A 52 -6.48 10.43 -1.53
C HIS A 52 -5.44 9.59 -2.28
N ASP A 53 -4.65 8.77 -1.58
CA ASP A 53 -3.71 7.85 -2.22
C ASP A 53 -4.44 6.78 -3.03
N MET A 54 -5.55 6.25 -2.49
CA MET A 54 -6.39 5.29 -3.20
C MET A 54 -6.94 5.85 -4.52
N GLN A 55 -7.40 7.11 -4.51
CA GLN A 55 -7.87 7.80 -5.73
C GLN A 55 -6.74 7.86 -6.77
N ARG A 56 -5.54 8.31 -6.36
CA ARG A 56 -4.38 8.42 -7.25
C ARG A 56 -3.90 7.08 -7.79
N ILE A 57 -3.93 6.04 -6.97
CA ILE A 57 -3.57 4.67 -7.37
C ILE A 57 -4.59 4.16 -8.39
N ALA A 58 -5.88 4.33 -8.14
CA ALA A 58 -6.93 3.93 -9.07
C ALA A 58 -6.81 4.68 -10.42
N ASP A 59 -6.54 5.98 -10.39
CA ASP A 59 -6.33 6.78 -11.60
C ASP A 59 -5.10 6.31 -12.40
N ARG A 60 -4.02 5.88 -11.73
CA ARG A 60 -2.80 5.35 -12.37
C ARG A 60 -2.97 3.96 -12.96
N LEU A 61 -3.81 3.13 -12.34
CA LEU A 61 -4.08 1.75 -12.80
C LEU A 61 -5.20 1.69 -13.85
N SER A 62 -5.92 2.79 -14.04
CA SER A 62 -6.93 2.91 -15.10
C SER A 62 -6.24 3.17 -16.45
N PRO A 63 -6.58 2.42 -17.51
CA PRO A 63 -5.99 2.56 -18.85
C PRO A 63 -6.35 3.87 -19.57
#